data_AF-A0A382I362-F1
#
_entry.id   AF-A0A382I362-F1
#
_cell.length_a   1.000
_cell.length_b   1.000
_cell.length_c   1.000
_cell.angle_alpha   90.00
_cell.angle_beta   90.00
_cell.angle_gamma   90.00
#
_symmetry.space_group_name_H-M   'P 1'
#
loop_
_entity.id
_entity.type
_entity.pdbx_description
1 polymer ?
#
loop_
_entity_poly.entity_id
_entity_poly.type
_entity_poly.pdbx_seq_one_letter_code
_entity_poly.pdbx_strand_id
1 'polypeptide(L)'
;VTDSADATDCVELVEAGRAVAERVLQRLSGQTLLELEAANPGDPFAAIDPLMRTSELDQRADELGCHPEELRVQACEIYGGLAYRARGEVASDFLAPYLESCD
;
A
#
# COMPACT_ATOMS: atom_id res chain seq x y z
N VAL A 1 -8.94 11.20 -0.98
CA VAL A 1 -9.44 10.49 0.23
C VAL A 1 -8.28 9.77 0.95
N THR A 2 -8.30 9.61 2.29
CA THR A 2 -7.19 8.94 3.04
C THR A 2 -7.62 7.79 3.96
N ASP A 3 -8.93 7.57 4.09
CA ASP A 3 -9.53 6.43 4.78
C ASP A 3 -10.47 5.75 3.78
N SER A 4 -10.43 4.42 3.69
CA SER A 4 -11.27 3.67 2.76
C SER A 4 -12.75 3.85 3.07
N ALA A 5 -13.11 4.04 4.35
CA ALA A 5 -14.52 4.23 4.76
C ALA A 5 -15.16 5.48 4.15
N ASP A 6 -14.35 6.50 3.82
CA ASP A 6 -14.81 7.76 3.24
C ASP A 6 -14.88 7.72 1.70
N ALA A 7 -14.34 6.68 1.05
CA ALA A 7 -14.33 6.57 -0.40
C ALA A 7 -15.75 6.37 -0.95
N THR A 8 -16.16 7.19 -1.91
CA THR A 8 -17.49 7.15 -2.53
C THR A 8 -17.50 6.52 -3.92
N ASP A 9 -16.32 6.35 -4.53
CA ASP A 9 -16.11 5.66 -5.78
C ASP A 9 -14.78 4.88 -5.79
N CYS A 10 -14.52 4.15 -6.87
CA CYS A 10 -13.32 3.32 -7.00
C CYS A 10 -12.03 4.14 -7.06
N VAL A 11 -12.09 5.37 -7.59
CA VAL A 11 -10.93 6.26 -7.68
C VAL A 11 -10.52 6.72 -6.29
N GLU A 12 -11.48 7.19 -5.49
CA GLU A 12 -11.26 7.59 -4.11
C GLU A 12 -10.79 6.42 -3.24
N LEU A 13 -11.24 5.19 -3.54
CA LEU A 13 -10.77 4.00 -2.85
C LEU A 13 -9.29 3.72 -3.16
N VAL A 14 -8.88 3.87 -4.42
CA VAL A 14 -7.47 3.76 -4.82
C VAL A 14 -6.64 4.88 -4.20
N GLU A 15 -7.14 6.11 -4.09
CA GLU A 15 -6.46 7.19 -3.35
C GLU A 15 -6.26 6.83 -1.87
N ALA A 16 -7.26 6.22 -1.23
CA ALA A 16 -7.14 5.75 0.15
C ALA A 16 -6.07 4.66 0.27
N GLY A 17 -6.05 3.70 -0.66
CA GLY A 17 -4.99 2.69 -0.75
C GLY A 17 -3.60 3.30 -0.96
N ARG A 18 -3.49 4.35 -1.78
CA ARG A 18 -2.23 5.09 -1.96
C ARG A 18 -1.78 5.72 -0.65
N ALA A 19 -2.68 6.34 0.10
CA ALA A 19 -2.34 6.95 1.38
C ALA A 19 -1.82 5.92 2.39
N VAL A 20 -2.37 4.70 2.37
CA VAL A 20 -1.84 3.55 3.13
C VAL A 20 -0.43 3.20 2.68
N ALA A 21 -0.22 3.02 1.37
CA ALA A 21 1.09 2.70 0.82
C ALA A 21 2.14 3.77 1.18
N GLU A 22 1.80 5.05 1.12
CA GLU A 22 2.70 6.14 1.52
C GLU A 22 3.10 6.05 3.00
N ARG A 23 2.17 5.70 3.90
CA ARG A 23 2.47 5.50 5.34
C ARG A 23 3.38 4.30 5.57
N VAL A 24 3.16 3.21 4.83
CA VAL A 24 4.01 2.02 4.90
C VAL A 24 5.42 2.34 4.41
N LEU A 25 5.55 2.99 3.26
CA LEU A 25 6.85 3.42 2.73
C LEU A 25 7.56 4.38 3.69
N GLN A 26 6.83 5.30 4.33
CA GLN A 26 7.40 6.17 5.36
C GLN A 26 7.90 5.37 6.57
N ARG A 27 7.14 4.34 7.00
CA ARG A 27 7.53 3.48 8.12
C ARG A 27 8.76 2.65 7.78
N LEU A 28 8.87 2.13 6.56
CA LEU A 28 9.98 1.31 6.08
C LEU A 28 11.21 2.11 5.66
N SER A 29 11.04 3.40 5.34
CA SER A 29 12.10 4.25 4.79
C SER A 29 13.37 4.23 5.64
N GLY A 30 14.47 3.80 5.03
CA GLY A 30 15.80 3.78 5.66
C GLY A 30 16.01 2.68 6.69
N GLN A 31 15.04 1.79 6.91
CA GLN A 31 15.25 0.58 7.71
C GLN A 31 15.82 -0.55 6.85
N THR A 32 16.58 -1.40 7.51
CA THR A 32 17.06 -2.68 6.98
C THR A 32 16.20 -3.82 7.49
N LEU A 33 16.23 -4.95 6.78
CA LEU A 33 15.53 -6.16 7.22
C LEU A 33 16.03 -6.65 8.59
N LEU A 34 17.33 -6.50 8.87
CA LEU A 34 17.93 -6.84 10.16
C LEU A 34 17.36 -6.02 11.32
N GLU A 35 17.15 -4.71 11.12
CA GLU A 35 16.56 -3.84 12.15
C GLU A 35 15.10 -4.18 12.41
N LEU A 36 14.36 -4.51 11.35
CA LEU A 36 12.97 -4.95 11.44
C LEU A 36 12.85 -6.28 12.20
N GLU A 37 13.68 -7.27 11.86
CA GLU A 37 13.76 -8.57 12.52
C GLU A 37 14.17 -8.44 13.99
N ALA A 38 15.11 -7.54 14.30
CA ALA A 38 15.50 -7.27 15.68
C ALA A 38 14.37 -6.65 16.51
N ALA A 39 13.54 -5.81 15.89
CA ALA A 39 12.38 -5.19 16.54
C ALA A 39 11.22 -6.18 16.71
N ASN A 40 10.99 -7.06 15.73
CA ASN A 40 9.91 -8.05 15.72
C ASN A 40 10.44 -9.40 15.22
N PRO A 41 11.02 -10.23 16.12
CA PRO A 41 11.60 -11.51 15.73
C PRO A 41 10.55 -12.48 15.17
N GLY A 42 10.82 -13.02 13.99
CA GLY A 42 9.93 -13.91 13.24
C GLY A 42 8.81 -13.21 12.46
N ASP A 43 8.66 -11.88 12.61
CA ASP A 43 7.67 -11.08 11.91
C ASP A 43 8.15 -9.63 11.69
N PRO A 44 9.12 -9.41 10.79
CA PRO A 44 9.77 -8.12 10.60
C PRO A 44 8.78 -7.02 10.13
N PHE A 45 7.61 -7.39 9.61
CA PHE A 45 6.61 -6.47 9.09
C PHE A 45 5.40 -6.26 10.00
N ALA A 46 5.36 -6.86 11.20
CA ALA A 46 4.29 -6.69 12.18
C ALA A 46 3.89 -5.22 12.45
N ALA A 47 4.86 -4.30 12.34
CA ALA A 47 4.63 -2.87 12.57
C ALA A 47 3.87 -2.15 11.43
N ILE A 48 3.77 -2.76 10.24
CA ILE A 48 3.04 -2.20 9.09
C ILE A 48 1.68 -2.88 8.88
N ASP A 49 1.44 -4.09 9.42
CA ASP A 49 0.17 -4.80 9.27
C ASP A 49 -1.06 -3.96 9.67
N PRO A 50 -1.07 -3.22 10.81
CA PRO A 50 -2.21 -2.40 11.18
C PRO A 50 -2.43 -1.21 10.23
N LEU A 51 -1.41 -0.81 9.47
CA LEU A 51 -1.51 0.27 8.47
C LEU A 51 -2.18 -0.22 7.19
N MET A 52 -1.92 -1.48 6.82
CA MET A 52 -2.34 -2.05 5.54
C MET A 52 -3.86 -2.09 5.38
N ARG A 53 -4.61 -2.35 6.46
CA ARG A 53 -6.09 -2.34 6.50
C ARG A 53 -6.74 -3.00 5.27
N THR A 54 -6.16 -4.13 4.82
CA THR A 54 -6.53 -4.78 3.56
C THR A 54 -7.99 -5.23 3.57
N SER A 55 -8.45 -5.77 4.70
CA SER A 55 -9.85 -6.19 4.87
C SER A 55 -10.85 -5.05 4.66
N GLU A 56 -10.54 -3.84 5.12
CA GLU A 56 -11.43 -2.68 4.98
C GLU A 56 -11.40 -2.09 3.58
N LEU A 57 -10.26 -2.17 2.88
CA LEU A 57 -10.17 -1.83 1.47
C LEU A 57 -10.98 -2.80 0.62
N ASP A 58 -10.81 -4.11 0.85
CA ASP A 58 -11.52 -5.17 0.13
C ASP A 58 -13.04 -5.07 0.35
N GLN A 59 -13.47 -4.92 1.61
CA GLN A 59 -14.89 -4.73 1.93
C GLN A 59 -15.47 -3.51 1.22
N ARG A 60 -14.74 -2.40 1.20
CA ARG A 60 -15.23 -1.18 0.55
C ARG A 60 -15.27 -1.31 -0.96
N ALA A 61 -14.30 -1.99 -1.57
CA ALA A 61 -14.30 -2.29 -3.00
C ALA A 61 -15.57 -3.07 -3.38
N ASP A 62 -15.91 -4.09 -2.59
CA ASP A 62 -17.12 -4.89 -2.80
C ASP A 62 -18.41 -4.05 -2.68
N GLU A 63 -18.50 -3.19 -1.66
CA GLU A 63 -19.65 -2.30 -1.46
C GLU A 63 -19.85 -1.29 -2.60
N LEU A 64 -18.75 -0.79 -3.16
CA LEU A 64 -18.75 0.14 -4.29
C LEU A 64 -18.88 -0.56 -5.65
N GLY A 65 -18.76 -1.89 -5.69
CA GLY A 65 -18.82 -2.68 -6.92
C GLY A 65 -17.58 -2.52 -7.81
N CYS A 66 -16.42 -2.19 -7.22
CA CYS A 66 -15.18 -1.96 -7.95
C CYS A 66 -14.59 -3.28 -8.46
N HIS A 67 -14.31 -3.35 -9.76
CA HIS A 67 -13.72 -4.55 -10.34
C HIS A 67 -12.19 -4.57 -10.12
N PRO A 68 -11.55 -5.72 -9.83
CA PRO A 68 -10.10 -5.79 -9.59
C PRO A 68 -9.24 -5.17 -10.69
N GLU A 69 -9.64 -5.38 -11.96
CA GLU A 69 -8.93 -4.81 -13.11
C GLU A 69 -9.06 -3.29 -13.21
N GLU A 70 -10.23 -2.74 -12.84
CA GLU A 70 -10.44 -1.29 -12.80
C GLU A 70 -9.57 -0.65 -11.70
N LEU A 71 -9.56 -1.26 -10.52
CA LEU A 71 -8.73 -0.83 -9.40
C LEU A 71 -7.24 -0.87 -9.75
N ARG A 72 -6.79 -1.92 -10.45
CA ARG A 72 -5.41 -2.05 -10.91
C ARG A 72 -5.03 -0.91 -11.87
N VAL A 73 -5.83 -0.69 -12.91
CA VAL A 73 -5.56 0.38 -13.90
C VAL A 73 -5.51 1.75 -13.24
N GLN A 74 -6.48 2.06 -12.38
CA GLN A 74 -6.52 3.33 -11.63
C GLN A 74 -5.33 3.45 -10.67
N ALA A 75 -4.97 2.37 -9.98
CA ALA A 75 -3.81 2.36 -9.10
C ALA A 75 -2.54 2.69 -9.87
N CYS A 76 -2.31 2.08 -11.04
CA CYS A 76 -1.11 2.33 -11.84
C CYS A 76 -0.92 3.81 -12.22
N GLU A 77 -2.02 4.54 -12.43
CA GLU A 77 -1.97 5.98 -12.61
C GLU A 77 -1.75 6.73 -11.28
N ILE A 78 -2.55 6.41 -10.25
CA ILE A 78 -2.60 7.16 -8.99
C ILE A 78 -1.35 6.96 -8.16
N TYR A 79 -0.79 5.77 -8.09
CA TYR A 79 0.43 5.44 -7.34
C TYR A 79 1.69 5.92 -8.09
N GLY A 80 1.50 6.59 -9.23
CA GLY A 80 2.55 7.29 -9.95
C GLY A 80 3.46 8.07 -9.00
N GLY A 81 4.75 7.74 -9.03
CA GLY A 81 5.78 8.38 -8.21
C GLY A 81 5.98 7.80 -6.81
N LEU A 82 5.27 6.74 -6.39
CA LEU A 82 5.59 6.03 -5.15
C LEU A 82 7.00 5.44 -5.17
N ALA A 83 7.53 5.06 -6.34
CA ALA A 83 8.91 4.62 -6.50
C ALA A 83 9.94 5.64 -5.95
N TYR A 84 9.68 6.94 -6.04
CA TYR A 84 10.55 7.97 -5.48
C TYR A 84 10.45 8.08 -3.94
N ARG A 85 9.39 7.52 -3.35
CA ARG A 85 9.17 7.48 -1.89
C ARG A 85 9.73 6.20 -1.25
N ALA A 86 9.91 5.12 -2.02
CA ALA A 86 10.50 3.88 -1.58
C ALA A 86 12.02 4.02 -1.35
N ARG A 87 12.41 4.59 -0.20
CA ARG A 87 13.82 4.83 0.14
C ARG A 87 14.39 3.65 0.92
N GLY A 88 15.39 3.00 0.33
CA GLY A 88 16.04 1.82 0.90
C GLY A 88 15.49 0.53 0.32
N GLU A 89 16.27 -0.55 0.48
CA GLU A 89 16.01 -1.87 -0.11
C GLU A 89 14.63 -2.40 0.31
N VAL A 90 14.36 -2.46 1.61
CA VAL A 90 13.09 -3.00 2.13
C VAL A 90 11.86 -2.26 1.61
N ALA A 91 11.90 -0.92 1.54
CA ALA A 91 10.79 -0.14 1.03
C ALA A 91 10.60 -0.33 -0.49
N SER A 92 11.69 -0.56 -1.23
CA SER A 92 11.67 -0.82 -2.66
C SER A 92 11.10 -2.21 -2.94
N ASP A 93 11.57 -3.23 -2.21
CA ASP A 93 11.11 -4.60 -2.31
C ASP A 93 9.62 -4.73 -1.96
N PHE A 94 9.16 -4.00 -0.95
CA PHE A 94 7.73 -3.94 -0.60
C PHE A 94 6.87 -3.43 -1.77
N LEU A 95 7.36 -2.45 -2.54
CA LEU A 95 6.61 -1.84 -3.65
C LEU A 95 6.77 -2.61 -4.98
N ALA A 96 7.78 -3.46 -5.11
CA ALA A 96 8.11 -4.12 -6.38
C ALA A 96 6.95 -4.93 -6.99
N PRO A 97 6.23 -5.80 -6.25
CA PRO A 97 5.13 -6.58 -6.83
C PRO A 97 4.00 -5.70 -7.38
N TYR A 98 3.81 -4.53 -6.77
CA TYR A 98 2.83 -3.55 -7.23
C TYR A 98 3.26 -2.92 -8.56
N LEU A 99 4.52 -2.47 -8.68
CA LEU A 99 5.03 -1.87 -9.91
C LEU A 99 5.02 -2.87 -11.07
N GLU A 100 5.37 -4.14 -10.81
CA GLU A 100 5.31 -5.22 -11.79
C GLU A 100 3.88 -5.50 -12.30
N SER A 101 2.86 -5.19 -11.51
CA SER A 101 1.45 -5.34 -11.93
C SER A 101 0.97 -4.24 -12.88
N CYS A 102 1.76 -3.18 -13.04
CA CYS A 102 1.45 -2.02 -13.87
C CYS A 102 2.13 -2.03 -15.24
N ASP A 103 3.14 -2.88 -15.42
CA ASP A 103 3.77 -3.17 -16.70
C ASP A 103 2.95 -4.16 -17.55
#